data_AF-A0AAN6V1V1-F1
#
_entry.id   AF-A0AAN6V1V1-F1
#
_cell.length_a   1.000
_cell.length_b   1.000
_cell.length_c   1.000
_cell.angle_alpha   90.00
_cell.angle_beta   90.00
_cell.angle_gamma   90.00
#
_symmetry.space_group_name_H-M   'P 1'
#
loop_
_entity.id
_entity.type
_entity.pdbx_description
1 polymer ?
#
loop_
_entity_poly.entity_id
_entity_poly.type
_entity_poly.pdbx_seq_one_letter_code
_entity_poly.pdbx_strand_id
1 'polypeptide(L)'
;MVSFRTLTAAAAFLAPALAVGLTPAELVSSIQALTQKAGSIKTVNAEGVTKTVTDTAGTLLGSVTHFNGDITDLTHKVTAMAPIPAGVDADNVFDAYEEFLGAAGPVVTLVQSTLGELLGGVLGLREVGDVVDTASNTIGPLLTPALRVTHININGLGAAIVTVVNSHATDIHTETNNLLTTIDGVLKTVEGAAGAN
;
A
#
# COMPACT_ATOMS: atom_id res chain seq x y z
N MET A 1 3.84 -12.05 -53.79
CA MET A 1 3.25 -10.79 -53.27
C MET A 1 3.13 -10.99 -51.77
N VAL A 2 3.73 -10.20 -50.88
CA VAL A 2 3.59 -8.75 -50.73
C VAL A 2 4.88 -8.15 -50.13
N SER A 3 5.24 -6.97 -50.61
CA SER A 3 6.27 -6.09 -50.06
C SER A 3 5.61 -5.08 -49.13
N PHE A 4 6.23 -4.77 -47.99
CA PHE A 4 6.09 -3.47 -47.33
C PHE A 4 7.50 -2.98 -46.95
N ARG A 5 7.89 -1.84 -47.54
CA ARG A 5 9.10 -1.09 -47.24
C ARG A 5 8.72 0.17 -46.45
N THR A 6 9.38 0.32 -45.30
CA THR A 6 9.96 1.53 -44.68
C THR A 6 9.13 2.78 -44.32
N LEU A 7 9.54 3.32 -43.16
CA LEU A 7 9.51 4.71 -42.62
C LEU A 7 8.60 4.79 -41.38
N THR A 8 9.13 5.00 -40.17
CA THR A 8 9.70 6.30 -39.78
C THR A 8 10.80 6.22 -38.72
N ALA A 9 11.68 7.21 -38.81
CA ALA A 9 12.85 7.51 -37.99
C ALA A 9 12.63 7.40 -36.48
N ALA A 10 13.43 6.59 -35.82
CA ALA A 10 13.79 6.81 -34.42
C ALA A 10 14.71 8.03 -34.38
N ALA A 11 14.16 9.19 -34.04
CA ALA A 11 14.96 10.34 -33.67
C ALA A 11 15.74 9.96 -32.41
N ALA A 12 17.04 9.70 -32.58
CA ALA A 12 17.98 9.61 -31.48
C ALA A 12 18.07 11.01 -30.84
N PHE A 13 17.22 11.26 -29.85
CA PHE A 13 17.40 12.39 -28.95
C PHE A 13 18.64 12.08 -28.11
N LEU A 14 19.73 12.81 -28.37
CA LEU A 14 20.87 12.94 -27.46
C LEU A 14 20.38 13.62 -26.17
N ALA A 15 19.75 12.85 -25.29
CA ALA A 15 19.57 13.27 -23.91
C ALA A 15 20.89 13.03 -23.16
N PRO A 16 21.35 13.96 -22.32
CA PRO A 16 22.50 13.72 -21.47
C PRO A 16 22.21 12.51 -20.59
N ALA A 17 23.24 11.71 -20.29
CA ALA A 17 23.21 10.67 -19.27
C ALA A 17 22.98 11.31 -17.90
N LEU A 18 21.75 11.74 -17.65
CA LEU A 18 21.24 12.15 -16.35
C LEU A 18 20.95 10.85 -15.60
N ALA A 19 21.28 10.84 -14.31
CA ALA A 19 21.12 9.70 -13.40
C ALA A 19 19.91 8.85 -13.78
N VAL A 20 20.14 7.56 -14.06
CA VAL A 20 19.11 6.63 -14.53
C VAL A 20 18.11 6.45 -13.38
N GLY A 21 17.11 7.33 -13.32
CA GLY A 21 15.87 7.08 -12.61
C GLY A 21 15.19 5.86 -13.21
N LEU A 22 14.29 5.24 -12.46
CA LEU A 22 13.51 4.10 -12.95
C LEU A 22 12.93 4.40 -14.34
N THR A 23 12.97 3.41 -15.23
CA THR A 23 12.16 3.42 -16.45
C THR A 23 10.68 3.20 -16.10
N PRO A 24 9.72 3.58 -16.98
CA PRO A 24 8.30 3.29 -16.74
C PRO A 24 8.03 1.80 -16.47
N ALA A 25 8.70 0.89 -17.20
CA ALA A 25 8.55 -0.55 -17.01
C ALA A 25 9.08 -1.04 -15.65
N GLU A 26 10.19 -0.47 -15.16
CA GLU A 26 10.72 -0.79 -13.84
C GLU A 26 9.84 -0.21 -12.72
N LEU A 27 9.20 0.94 -12.95
CA LEU A 27 8.20 1.49 -12.04
C LEU A 27 6.98 0.56 -11.94
N VAL A 28 6.40 0.14 -13.06
CA VAL A 28 5.29 -0.85 -13.09
C VAL A 28 5.68 -2.11 -12.33
N SER A 29 6.87 -2.67 -12.60
CA SER A 29 7.35 -3.88 -11.94
C SER A 29 7.50 -3.69 -10.43
N SER A 30 7.96 -2.51 -10.00
CA SER A 30 8.11 -2.17 -8.58
C SER A 30 6.75 -2.01 -7.89
N ILE A 31 5.78 -1.40 -8.56
CA ILE A 31 4.40 -1.29 -8.04
C ILE A 31 3.77 -2.68 -7.94
N GLN A 32 3.90 -3.54 -8.95
CA GLN A 32 3.41 -4.93 -8.90
C GLN A 32 4.07 -5.74 -7.77
N ALA A 33 5.35 -5.51 -7.49
CA ALA A 33 6.01 -6.14 -6.34
C ALA A 33 5.40 -5.65 -5.00
N LEU A 34 5.06 -4.37 -4.89
CA LEU A 34 4.30 -3.86 -3.73
C LEU A 34 2.90 -4.49 -3.65
N THR A 35 2.19 -4.63 -4.77
CA THR A 35 0.88 -5.31 -4.85
C THR A 35 0.96 -6.73 -4.33
N GLN A 36 1.96 -7.50 -4.77
CA GLN A 36 2.18 -8.87 -4.29
C GLN A 36 2.50 -8.91 -2.79
N LYS A 37 3.34 -8.00 -2.30
CA LYS A 37 3.64 -7.88 -0.87
C LYS A 37 2.39 -7.57 -0.06
N ALA A 38 1.57 -6.62 -0.49
CA ALA A 38 0.28 -6.31 0.13
C ALA A 38 -0.63 -7.56 0.17
N GLY A 39 -0.69 -8.31 -0.93
CA GLY A 39 -1.38 -9.60 -1.00
C GLY A 39 -0.86 -10.65 -0.02
N SER A 40 0.46 -10.73 0.18
CA SER A 40 1.08 -11.67 1.14
C SER A 40 0.81 -11.31 2.60
N ILE A 41 0.64 -10.03 2.93
CA ILE A 41 0.27 -9.61 4.29
C ILE A 41 -1.13 -10.15 4.64
N LYS A 42 -2.06 -10.13 3.68
CA LYS A 42 -3.41 -10.70 3.84
C LYS A 42 -3.39 -12.17 4.27
N THR A 43 -2.43 -12.97 3.78
CA THR A 43 -2.37 -14.40 4.09
C THR A 43 -1.74 -14.71 5.45
N VAL A 44 -1.00 -13.77 6.06
CA VAL A 44 -0.40 -13.94 7.41
C VAL A 44 -1.46 -14.23 8.48
N ASN A 45 -2.69 -13.72 8.32
CA ASN A 45 -3.77 -13.97 9.29
C ASN A 45 -4.51 -15.31 9.05
N ALA A 46 -4.57 -15.80 7.80
CA ALA A 46 -5.37 -16.97 7.46
C ALA A 46 -4.72 -18.31 7.88
N GLU A 47 -3.39 -18.38 7.95
CA GLU A 47 -2.65 -19.62 8.25
C GLU A 47 -2.18 -19.72 9.71
N GLY A 48 -2.48 -18.72 10.55
CA GLY A 48 -1.86 -18.50 11.87
C GLY A 48 -2.63 -19.01 13.09
N VAL A 49 -3.68 -19.83 12.94
CA VAL A 49 -4.61 -20.22 14.03
C VAL A 49 -3.96 -20.99 15.20
N THR A 50 -2.67 -21.32 15.12
CA THR A 50 -1.89 -21.98 16.19
C THR A 50 -0.93 -21.07 16.98
N LYS A 51 -0.77 -19.78 16.63
CA LYS A 51 0.14 -18.85 17.33
C LYS A 51 -0.59 -18.02 18.40
N THR A 52 0.14 -17.57 19.42
CA THR A 52 -0.45 -16.66 20.41
C THR A 52 -0.83 -15.33 19.73
N VAL A 53 -1.87 -14.69 20.25
CA VAL A 53 -2.37 -13.38 19.80
C VAL A 53 -1.25 -12.33 19.67
N THR A 54 -0.32 -12.31 20.62
CA THR A 54 0.84 -11.40 20.62
C THR A 54 1.83 -11.71 19.49
N ASP A 55 2.06 -12.98 19.17
CA ASP A 55 2.95 -13.38 18.08
C ASP A 55 2.37 -13.02 16.70
N THR A 56 1.06 -13.19 16.53
CA THR A 56 0.34 -12.80 15.31
C THR A 56 0.39 -11.29 15.12
N ALA A 57 0.12 -10.51 16.17
CA ALA A 57 0.22 -9.05 16.14
C ALA A 57 1.65 -8.57 15.84
N GLY A 58 2.68 -9.18 16.43
CA GLY A 58 4.08 -8.86 16.17
C GLY A 58 4.51 -9.18 14.74
N THR A 59 4.06 -10.32 14.19
CA THR A 59 4.33 -10.71 12.80
C THR A 59 3.66 -9.76 11.81
N LEU A 60 2.40 -9.39 12.09
CA LEU A 60 1.66 -8.42 11.29
C LEU A 60 2.33 -7.04 11.33
N LEU A 61 2.69 -6.54 12.52
CA LEU A 61 3.40 -5.28 12.69
C LEU A 61 4.69 -5.26 11.88
N GLY A 62 5.53 -6.29 12.01
CA GLY A 62 6.79 -6.40 11.26
C GLY A 62 6.58 -6.42 9.74
N SER A 63 5.51 -7.06 9.27
CA SER A 63 5.18 -7.13 7.83
C SER A 63 4.70 -5.77 7.31
N VAL A 64 3.84 -5.07 8.06
CA VAL A 64 3.36 -3.72 7.73
C VAL A 64 4.52 -2.70 7.77
N THR A 65 5.44 -2.81 8.74
CA THR A 65 6.63 -1.95 8.79
C THR A 65 7.53 -2.13 7.57
N HIS A 66 7.81 -3.37 7.14
CA HIS A 66 8.59 -3.61 5.92
C HIS A 66 7.89 -3.07 4.68
N PHE A 67 6.58 -3.33 4.55
CA PHE A 67 5.78 -2.80 3.45
C PHE A 67 5.82 -1.27 3.38
N ASN A 68 5.71 -0.60 4.53
CA ASN A 68 5.87 0.86 4.60
C ASN A 68 7.26 1.31 4.14
N GLY A 69 8.32 0.59 4.52
CA GLY A 69 9.68 0.85 4.02
C GLY A 69 9.78 0.72 2.50
N ASP A 70 9.19 -0.32 1.92
CA ASP A 70 9.19 -0.53 0.47
C ASP A 70 8.43 0.59 -0.27
N ILE A 71 7.30 1.07 0.27
CA ILE A 71 6.57 2.22 -0.30
C ILE A 71 7.44 3.48 -0.25
N THR A 72 8.10 3.75 0.87
CA THR A 72 9.00 4.91 1.01
C THR A 72 10.15 4.83 0.00
N ASP A 73 10.78 3.66 -0.14
CA ASP A 73 11.87 3.45 -1.09
C ASP A 73 11.40 3.67 -2.54
N LEU A 74 10.22 3.16 -2.91
CA LEU A 74 9.65 3.40 -4.23
C LEU A 74 9.35 4.89 -4.43
N THR A 75 8.77 5.55 -3.43
CA THR A 75 8.45 6.99 -3.48
C THR A 75 9.71 7.80 -3.80
N HIS A 76 10.82 7.55 -3.11
CA HIS A 76 12.09 8.21 -3.39
C HIS A 76 12.57 7.98 -4.83
N LYS A 77 12.48 6.76 -5.34
CA LYS A 77 12.87 6.45 -6.72
C LYS A 77 11.98 7.15 -7.75
N VAL A 78 10.67 7.21 -7.51
CA VAL A 78 9.71 7.90 -8.39
C VAL A 78 9.98 9.39 -8.43
N THR A 79 10.27 10.03 -7.28
CA THR A 79 10.57 11.47 -7.25
C THR A 79 11.81 11.88 -8.05
N ALA A 80 12.69 10.92 -8.38
CA ALA A 80 13.86 11.14 -9.22
C ALA A 80 13.61 10.88 -10.72
N MET A 81 12.42 10.40 -11.11
CA MET A 81 12.07 10.13 -12.51
C MET A 81 11.68 11.41 -13.26
N ALA A 82 11.94 11.42 -14.56
CA ALA A 82 11.37 12.42 -15.45
C ALA A 82 9.88 12.14 -15.69
N PRO A 83 9.06 13.18 -15.97
CA PRO A 83 7.66 12.99 -16.34
C PRO A 83 7.50 12.05 -17.55
N ILE A 84 6.55 11.13 -17.43
CA ILE A 84 6.17 10.17 -18.46
C ILE A 84 5.15 10.86 -19.38
N PRO A 85 5.41 10.95 -20.70
CA PRO A 85 4.43 11.47 -21.64
C PRO A 85 3.15 10.65 -21.62
N ALA A 86 2.01 11.31 -21.89
CA ALA A 86 0.73 10.61 -22.03
C ALA A 86 0.81 9.52 -23.13
N GLY A 87 0.25 8.36 -22.85
CA GLY A 87 0.26 7.20 -23.72
C GLY A 87 0.40 5.90 -22.92
N VAL A 88 0.72 4.82 -23.63
CA VAL A 88 0.70 3.45 -23.07
C VAL A 88 1.55 3.29 -21.80
N ASP A 89 2.72 3.93 -21.72
CA ASP A 89 3.58 3.84 -20.53
C ASP A 89 2.96 4.52 -19.31
N ALA A 90 2.29 5.67 -19.51
CA ALA A 90 1.56 6.38 -18.46
C ALA A 90 0.33 5.58 -18.01
N ASP A 91 -0.41 4.99 -18.95
CA ASP A 91 -1.57 4.14 -18.68
C ASP A 91 -1.17 2.89 -17.88
N ASN A 92 -0.10 2.21 -18.28
CA ASN A 92 0.39 1.02 -17.57
C ASN A 92 0.82 1.33 -16.11
N VAL A 93 1.44 2.49 -15.86
CA VAL A 93 1.81 2.90 -14.49
C VAL A 93 0.55 3.21 -13.68
N PHE A 94 -0.44 3.88 -14.28
CA PHE A 94 -1.71 4.14 -13.63
C PHE A 94 -2.44 2.85 -13.26
N ASP A 95 -2.61 1.92 -14.21
CA ASP A 95 -3.28 0.63 -13.99
C ASP A 95 -2.58 -0.19 -12.89
N ALA A 96 -1.24 -0.21 -12.89
CA ALA A 96 -0.48 -0.88 -11.84
C ALA A 96 -0.69 -0.22 -10.47
N TYR A 97 -0.76 1.11 -10.42
CA TYR A 97 -1.01 1.85 -9.18
C TYR A 97 -2.44 1.63 -8.66
N GLU A 98 -3.44 1.57 -9.54
CA GLU A 98 -4.82 1.21 -9.19
C GLU A 98 -4.89 -0.19 -8.60
N GLU A 99 -4.23 -1.17 -9.23
CA GLU A 99 -4.14 -2.55 -8.72
C GLU A 99 -3.49 -2.58 -7.33
N PHE A 100 -2.42 -1.81 -7.14
CA PHE A 100 -1.76 -1.65 -5.84
C PHE A 100 -2.70 -1.08 -4.77
N LEU A 101 -3.45 -0.01 -5.07
CA LEU A 101 -4.42 0.56 -4.13
C LEU A 101 -5.50 -0.46 -3.76
N GLY A 102 -5.98 -1.23 -4.74
CA GLY A 102 -6.92 -2.33 -4.55
C GLY A 102 -6.38 -3.45 -3.65
N ALA A 103 -5.07 -3.72 -3.69
CA ALA A 103 -4.41 -4.70 -2.81
C ALA A 103 -4.03 -4.13 -1.43
N ALA A 104 -3.72 -2.84 -1.35
CA ALA A 104 -3.38 -2.14 -0.11
C ALA A 104 -4.60 -1.93 0.81
N GLY A 105 -5.78 -1.68 0.24
CA GLY A 105 -7.05 -1.59 1.00
C GLY A 105 -7.31 -2.81 1.92
N PRO A 106 -7.23 -4.04 1.40
CA PRO A 106 -7.34 -5.25 2.21
C PRO A 106 -6.28 -5.40 3.31
N VAL A 107 -5.06 -4.86 3.17
CA VAL A 107 -4.06 -4.85 4.27
C VAL A 107 -4.54 -3.99 5.43
N VAL A 108 -5.19 -2.87 5.12
CA VAL A 108 -5.77 -1.95 6.11
C VAL A 108 -6.97 -2.61 6.79
N THR A 109 -7.84 -3.26 6.03
CA THR A 109 -8.94 -4.06 6.57
C THR A 109 -8.44 -5.27 7.37
N LEU A 110 -7.28 -5.84 7.02
CA LEU A 110 -6.68 -6.95 7.76
C LEU A 110 -6.34 -6.54 9.19
N VAL A 111 -5.76 -5.35 9.37
CA VAL A 111 -5.49 -4.81 10.72
C VAL A 111 -6.79 -4.69 11.52
N GLN A 112 -7.87 -4.20 10.89
CA GLN A 112 -9.20 -4.15 11.51
C GLN A 112 -9.74 -5.56 11.83
N SER A 113 -9.60 -6.53 10.93
CA SER A 113 -10.07 -7.90 11.15
C SER A 113 -9.26 -8.64 12.20
N THR A 114 -7.95 -8.40 12.30
CA THR A 114 -7.10 -8.98 13.33
C THR A 114 -7.50 -8.44 14.70
N LEU A 115 -7.82 -7.13 14.78
CA LEU A 115 -8.40 -6.53 15.99
C LEU A 115 -9.80 -7.10 16.27
N GLY A 116 -10.65 -7.26 15.25
CA GLY A 116 -12.01 -7.79 15.39
C GLY A 116 -12.07 -9.28 15.77
N GLU A 117 -11.19 -10.11 15.22
CA GLU A 117 -11.01 -11.52 15.58
C GLU A 117 -10.35 -11.66 16.95
N LEU A 118 -9.52 -10.70 17.38
CA LEU A 118 -9.07 -10.63 18.77
C LEU A 118 -10.23 -10.37 19.72
N LEU A 119 -11.09 -9.42 19.35
CA LEU A 119 -12.25 -9.01 20.13
C LEU A 119 -13.36 -10.08 20.13
N GLY A 120 -13.49 -10.86 19.05
CA GLY A 120 -14.54 -11.86 18.85
C GLY A 120 -14.12 -13.33 19.05
N GLY A 121 -12.86 -13.67 18.80
CA GLY A 121 -12.31 -15.04 18.90
C GLY A 121 -12.15 -15.56 20.33
N VAL A 122 -12.22 -14.66 21.31
CA VAL A 122 -12.18 -15.00 22.75
C VAL A 122 -13.60 -15.06 23.35
N LEU A 123 -14.66 -15.07 22.53
CA LEU A 123 -16.03 -15.33 23.01
C LEU A 123 -16.24 -16.78 23.51
N GLY A 124 -15.22 -17.63 23.42
CA GLY A 124 -15.21 -18.97 24.03
C GLY A 124 -14.56 -19.07 25.41
N LEU A 125 -13.76 -18.09 25.87
CA LEU A 125 -12.96 -18.22 27.10
C LEU A 125 -12.72 -16.88 27.79
N ARG A 126 -13.35 -16.70 28.97
CA ARG A 126 -13.04 -15.72 30.03
C ARG A 126 -13.42 -14.25 29.79
N GLU A 127 -13.52 -13.56 30.92
CA GLU A 127 -14.18 -12.28 31.18
C GLU A 127 -13.95 -11.22 30.08
N VAL A 128 -15.06 -10.73 29.53
CA VAL A 128 -15.14 -9.77 28.41
C VAL A 128 -14.33 -8.47 28.67
N GLY A 129 -14.07 -8.11 29.93
CA GLY A 129 -13.29 -6.94 30.31
C GLY A 129 -11.81 -7.03 29.93
N ASP A 130 -11.10 -8.08 30.38
CA ASP A 130 -9.65 -8.23 30.20
C ASP A 130 -9.23 -8.38 28.72
N VAL A 131 -10.11 -8.93 27.89
CA VAL A 131 -9.87 -9.16 26.45
C VAL A 131 -10.01 -7.88 25.65
N VAL A 132 -11.05 -7.10 25.92
CA VAL A 132 -11.24 -5.78 25.33
C VAL A 132 -10.07 -4.88 25.74
N ASP A 133 -9.62 -4.95 26.99
CA ASP A 133 -8.46 -4.20 27.45
C ASP A 133 -7.15 -4.67 26.77
N THR A 134 -6.95 -5.96 26.52
CA THR A 134 -5.74 -6.43 25.81
C THR A 134 -5.73 -6.01 24.34
N ALA A 135 -6.85 -6.20 23.62
CA ALA A 135 -6.94 -5.82 22.21
C ALA A 135 -6.83 -4.30 22.03
N SER A 136 -7.55 -3.55 22.86
CA SER A 136 -7.68 -2.10 22.75
C SER A 136 -6.51 -1.34 23.36
N ASN A 137 -5.98 -1.77 24.53
CA ASN A 137 -4.90 -1.06 25.24
C ASN A 137 -3.50 -1.62 24.98
N THR A 138 -3.37 -2.84 24.44
CA THR A 138 -2.05 -3.43 24.11
C THR A 138 -1.79 -3.45 22.62
N ILE A 139 -2.71 -3.95 21.80
CA ILE A 139 -2.46 -4.14 20.35
C ILE A 139 -2.86 -2.92 19.52
N GLY A 140 -3.95 -2.23 19.88
CA GLY A 140 -4.34 -0.96 19.28
C GLY A 140 -3.19 0.06 19.21
N PRO A 141 -2.50 0.37 20.33
CA PRO A 141 -1.35 1.27 20.35
C PRO A 141 -0.13 0.77 19.56
N LEU A 142 0.01 -0.56 19.35
CA LEU A 142 1.10 -1.12 18.56
C LEU A 142 0.87 -0.98 17.05
N LEU A 143 -0.37 -1.21 16.58
CA LEU A 143 -0.69 -1.21 15.15
C LEU A 143 -1.11 0.16 14.61
N THR A 144 -1.65 1.05 15.46
CA THR A 144 -2.09 2.40 15.08
C THR A 144 -0.97 3.24 14.47
N PRO A 145 0.25 3.33 15.06
CA PRO A 145 1.35 4.08 14.46
C PRO A 145 1.75 3.52 13.10
N ALA A 146 1.75 2.19 12.94
CA ALA A 146 2.09 1.54 11.67
C ALA A 146 1.06 1.87 10.57
N LEU A 147 -0.24 1.85 10.91
CA LEU A 147 -1.31 2.28 10.00
C LEU A 147 -1.22 3.76 9.64
N ARG A 148 -0.88 4.64 10.59
CA ARG A 148 -0.65 6.07 10.32
C ARG A 148 0.52 6.29 9.36
N VAL A 149 1.59 5.51 9.51
CA VAL A 149 2.72 5.54 8.55
C VAL A 149 2.28 5.03 7.19
N THR A 150 1.47 3.98 7.11
CA THR A 150 0.90 3.48 5.84
C THR A 150 0.07 4.57 5.15
N HIS A 151 -0.78 5.28 5.89
CA HIS A 151 -1.56 6.41 5.38
C HIS A 151 -0.65 7.49 4.75
N ILE A 152 0.38 7.93 5.49
CA ILE A 152 1.32 8.95 5.02
C ILE A 152 2.07 8.47 3.78
N ASN A 153 2.54 7.23 3.79
CA ASN A 153 3.35 6.67 2.70
C ASN A 153 2.53 6.46 1.42
N ILE A 154 1.28 5.99 1.51
CA ILE A 154 0.38 5.87 0.36
C ILE A 154 0.09 7.25 -0.24
N ASN A 155 -0.20 8.25 0.61
CA ASN A 155 -0.40 9.62 0.13
C ASN A 155 0.86 10.18 -0.56
N GLY A 156 2.04 9.93 0.02
CA GLY A 156 3.32 10.34 -0.54
C GLY A 156 3.63 9.68 -1.88
N LEU A 157 3.38 8.37 -2.00
CA LEU A 157 3.54 7.64 -3.25
C LEU A 157 2.58 8.16 -4.31
N GLY A 158 1.29 8.35 -3.99
CA GLY A 158 0.31 8.90 -4.91
C GLY A 158 0.72 10.28 -5.43
N ALA A 159 1.15 11.18 -4.54
CA ALA A 159 1.68 12.48 -4.93
C ALA A 159 2.91 12.37 -5.84
N ALA A 160 3.84 11.45 -5.56
CA ALA A 160 5.00 11.22 -6.42
C ALA A 160 4.61 10.67 -7.80
N ILE A 161 3.66 9.73 -7.86
CA ILE A 161 3.15 9.17 -9.12
C ILE A 161 2.45 10.26 -9.95
N VAL A 162 1.71 11.19 -9.34
CA VAL A 162 1.14 12.36 -10.05
C VAL A 162 2.22 13.19 -10.72
N THR A 163 3.39 13.39 -10.08
CA THR A 163 4.47 14.18 -10.69
C THR A 163 5.04 13.55 -11.95
N VAL A 164 4.97 12.22 -12.07
CA VAL A 164 5.49 11.49 -13.23
C VAL A 164 4.40 11.12 -14.24
N VAL A 165 3.17 10.85 -13.81
CA VAL A 165 2.01 10.50 -14.66
C VAL A 165 0.93 11.58 -14.55
N ASN A 166 1.28 12.81 -14.94
CA ASN A 166 0.37 13.94 -14.81
C ASN A 166 -0.91 13.82 -15.66
N SER A 167 -0.91 12.98 -16.71
CA SER A 167 -2.11 12.72 -17.52
C SER A 167 -3.25 12.07 -16.74
N HIS A 168 -2.93 11.35 -15.66
CA HIS A 168 -3.89 10.64 -14.79
C HIS A 168 -3.99 11.28 -13.39
N ALA A 169 -3.54 12.52 -13.24
CA ALA A 169 -3.42 13.17 -11.93
C ALA A 169 -4.74 13.17 -11.12
N THR A 170 -5.86 13.47 -11.77
CA THR A 170 -7.18 13.50 -11.13
C THR A 170 -7.62 12.12 -10.65
N ASP A 171 -7.41 11.09 -11.45
CA ASP A 171 -7.81 9.72 -11.12
C ASP A 171 -6.93 9.16 -10.00
N ILE A 172 -5.60 9.37 -10.08
CA ILE A 172 -4.65 9.02 -9.02
C ILE A 172 -5.03 9.68 -7.70
N HIS A 173 -5.36 10.98 -7.70
CA HIS A 173 -5.81 11.67 -6.50
C HIS A 173 -7.11 11.09 -5.95
N THR A 174 -8.06 10.78 -6.82
CA THR A 174 -9.37 10.23 -6.42
C THR A 174 -9.20 8.87 -5.77
N GLU A 175 -8.51 7.94 -6.42
CA GLU A 175 -8.31 6.58 -5.91
C GLU A 175 -7.45 6.57 -4.64
N THR A 176 -6.41 7.41 -4.58
CA THR A 176 -5.60 7.57 -3.37
C THR A 176 -6.48 8.06 -2.22
N ASN A 177 -7.30 9.09 -2.42
CA ASN A 177 -8.18 9.63 -1.38
C ASN A 177 -9.27 8.65 -0.92
N ASN A 178 -9.79 7.81 -1.83
CA ASN A 178 -10.73 6.74 -1.48
C ASN A 178 -10.10 5.76 -0.48
N LEU A 179 -8.86 5.35 -0.74
CA LEU A 179 -8.12 4.48 0.17
C LEU A 179 -7.76 5.19 1.49
N LEU A 180 -7.28 6.44 1.45
CA LEU A 180 -6.97 7.21 2.65
C LEU A 180 -8.19 7.37 3.56
N THR A 181 -9.37 7.64 2.98
CA THR A 181 -10.65 7.71 3.73
C THR A 181 -10.97 6.38 4.41
N THR A 182 -10.68 5.25 3.75
CA THR A 182 -10.84 3.92 4.34
C THR A 182 -9.89 3.72 5.52
N ILE A 183 -8.62 4.12 5.38
CA ILE A 183 -7.63 4.06 6.45
C ILE A 183 -8.03 4.94 7.64
N ASP A 184 -8.50 6.15 7.41
CA ASP A 184 -8.99 7.06 8.44
C ASP A 184 -10.18 6.45 9.20
N GLY A 185 -11.09 5.77 8.50
CA GLY A 185 -12.20 5.05 9.11
C GLY A 185 -11.75 3.93 10.05
N VAL A 186 -10.72 3.16 9.63
CA VAL A 186 -10.10 2.13 10.47
C VAL A 186 -9.40 2.76 11.66
N LEU A 187 -8.54 3.75 11.46
CA LEU A 187 -7.84 4.46 12.53
C LEU A 187 -8.81 5.01 13.58
N LYS A 188 -9.90 5.66 13.15
CA LYS A 188 -10.92 6.18 14.05
C LYS A 188 -11.61 5.09 14.87
N THR A 189 -11.81 3.90 14.28
CA THR A 189 -12.40 2.75 14.97
C THR A 189 -11.44 2.21 16.03
N VAL A 190 -10.14 2.08 15.70
CA VAL A 190 -9.12 1.59 16.64
C VAL A 190 -8.90 2.59 17.78
N GLU A 191 -8.80 3.88 17.49
CA GLU A 191 -8.58 4.93 18.48
C GLU A 191 -9.82 5.18 19.35
N GLY A 192 -11.02 5.11 18.76
CA GLY A 192 -12.28 5.21 19.50
C GLY A 192 -12.50 4.04 20.46
N ALA A 193 -12.05 2.83 20.09
CA ALA A 193 -12.06 1.68 20.99
C ALA A 193 -11.08 1.84 22.16
N ALA A 194 -9.92 2.50 21.94
CA ALA A 194 -8.89 2.70 22.97
C ALA A 194 -9.26 3.81 23.99
N GLY A 195 -10.14 4.75 23.61
CA GLY A 195 -10.57 5.86 24.47
C GLY A 195 -11.90 5.65 25.22
N ALA A 196 -12.55 4.49 25.07
CA ALA A 196 -13.87 4.22 25.66
C ALA A 196 -13.84 3.56 27.05
N ASN A 197 -12.65 3.30 27.61
CA ASN A 197 -12.45 2.70 28.94
C ASN A 197 -11.90 3.71 29.94
#